data_AF-A0A952SL71-F1
#
_entry.id   AF-A0A952SL71-F1
#
_cell.length_a   1.000
_cell.length_b   1.000
_cell.length_c   1.000
_cell.angle_alpha   90.00
_cell.angle_beta   90.00
_cell.angle_gamma   90.00
#
_symmetry.space_group_name_H-M   'P 1'
#
loop_
_entity.id
_entity.type
_entity.pdbx_description
1 polymer ?
#
loop_
_entity_poly.entity_id
_entity_poly.type
_entity_poly.pdbx_seq_one_letter_code
_entity_poly.pdbx_strand_id
1 'polypeptide(L)'
;MDNRTVTLLGILLTLFGLLLSGCLSPVTLTRAVIAYDDAITESQSKQLLVNIARAQHHQPIHFTGVSNVAATFDFRFTAGATPALTGDASRTILPVIGGSVAENPTISIAPIEGEEFTQRLLTPFQEAKLTLLLRQGIDIDLLLRLMAKEVRMSHGDGAVAYRNNPSDKTGYETFRRVVLHLSAIQDHNSLYAEPINVERSWTIPAESVTAEGFKALEQEYQVSYHAKDKTFTLRKQVEGGTLITNYDPNLLSRDERARLQHENEQGLPHDVTFDIRPGHYGG
;
A
#
# COMPACT_ATOMS: atom_id res chain seq x y z
N MET A 1 -74.38 0.54 -2.60
CA MET A 1 -72.99 0.99 -2.82
C MET A 1 -72.67 0.72 -4.28
N ASP A 2 -72.35 1.78 -5.02
CA ASP A 2 -72.27 1.77 -6.48
C ASP A 2 -71.16 0.85 -7.00
N ASN A 3 -71.45 0.05 -8.03
CA ASN A 3 -70.50 -0.85 -8.69
C ASN A 3 -69.24 -0.10 -9.22
N ARG A 4 -69.36 1.22 -9.38
CA ARG A 4 -68.29 2.16 -9.73
C ARG A 4 -67.29 2.43 -8.60
N THR A 5 -67.75 2.39 -7.35
CA THR A 5 -66.88 2.60 -6.16
C THR A 5 -66.01 1.38 -5.88
N VAL A 6 -66.52 0.17 -6.12
CA VAL A 6 -65.76 -1.09 -5.98
C VAL A 6 -64.70 -1.23 -7.07
N THR A 7 -65.01 -0.83 -8.30
CA THR A 7 -64.05 -0.83 -9.42
C THR A 7 -62.96 0.23 -9.27
N LEU A 8 -63.28 1.44 -8.80
CA LEU A 8 -62.29 2.47 -8.48
C LEU A 8 -61.36 2.06 -7.33
N LEU A 9 -61.89 1.44 -6.28
CA LEU A 9 -61.08 0.94 -5.16
C LEU A 9 -60.12 -0.18 -5.61
N GLY A 10 -60.57 -1.07 -6.50
CA GLY A 10 -59.76 -2.14 -7.09
C GLY A 10 -58.65 -1.63 -8.02
N ILE A 11 -58.90 -0.56 -8.78
CA ILE A 11 -57.89 0.10 -9.63
C ILE A 11 -56.86 0.84 -8.76
N LEU A 12 -57.28 1.48 -7.67
CA LEU A 12 -56.37 2.16 -6.75
C LEU A 12 -55.46 1.17 -6.01
N LEU A 13 -56.00 0.01 -5.60
CA LEU A 13 -55.23 -1.04 -4.93
C LEU A 13 -54.21 -1.71 -5.87
N THR A 14 -54.59 -1.92 -7.14
CA THR A 14 -53.67 -2.47 -8.15
C THR A 14 -52.58 -1.46 -8.54
N LEU A 15 -52.91 -0.17 -8.66
CA LEU A 15 -51.92 0.88 -8.92
C LEU A 15 -50.96 1.07 -7.73
N PHE A 16 -51.44 0.95 -6.49
CA PHE A 16 -50.61 0.97 -5.29
C PHE A 16 -49.67 -0.25 -5.24
N GLY A 17 -50.14 -1.44 -5.62
CA GLY A 17 -49.31 -2.64 -5.73
C GLY A 17 -48.18 -2.53 -6.77
N LEU A 18 -48.41 -1.84 -7.89
CA LEU A 18 -47.37 -1.59 -8.91
C LEU A 18 -46.32 -0.54 -8.50
N LEU A 19 -46.63 0.33 -7.55
CA LEU A 19 -45.69 1.35 -7.07
C LEU A 19 -44.69 0.78 -6.03
N LEU A 20 -45.03 -0.32 -5.36
CA LEU A 20 -44.14 -1.00 -4.39
C LEU A 20 -43.11 -1.95 -5.02
N SER A 21 -43.27 -2.34 -6.30
CA SER A 21 -42.36 -3.27 -6.99
C SER A 21 -41.06 -2.62 -7.52
N GLY A 22 -40.85 -1.32 -7.30
CA GLY A 22 -39.68 -0.57 -7.79
C GLY A 22 -38.42 -0.58 -6.91
N CYS A 23 -38.46 -1.10 -5.68
CA CYS A 23 -37.34 -0.94 -4.72
C CYS A 23 -36.38 -2.12 -4.58
N LEU A 24 -36.51 -3.19 -5.38
CA LEU A 24 -35.73 -4.42 -5.15
C LEU A 24 -34.31 -4.44 -5.75
N SER A 25 -33.88 -3.38 -6.43
CA SER A 25 -32.64 -3.38 -7.25
C SER A 25 -31.37 -2.85 -6.54
N PRO A 26 -31.38 -1.82 -5.68
CA PRO A 26 -30.13 -1.32 -5.08
C PRO A 26 -29.59 -2.18 -3.93
N VAL A 27 -30.48 -2.68 -3.05
CA VAL A 27 -30.06 -3.40 -1.83
C VAL A 27 -29.49 -4.79 -2.13
N THR A 28 -30.00 -5.46 -3.15
CA THR A 28 -29.51 -6.77 -3.61
C THR A 28 -28.15 -6.64 -4.29
N LEU A 29 -27.96 -5.59 -5.11
CA LEU A 29 -26.68 -5.29 -5.75
C LEU A 29 -25.59 -4.95 -4.72
N THR A 30 -25.88 -4.07 -3.74
CA THR A 30 -24.88 -3.73 -2.70
C THR A 30 -24.48 -4.96 -1.87
N ARG A 31 -25.43 -5.84 -1.52
CA ARG A 31 -25.11 -7.09 -0.81
C ARG A 31 -24.26 -8.04 -1.66
N ALA A 32 -24.55 -8.17 -2.95
CA ALA A 32 -23.77 -9.01 -3.85
C ALA A 32 -22.33 -8.50 -3.98
N VAL A 33 -22.14 -7.19 -4.19
CA VAL A 33 -20.81 -6.57 -4.28
C VAL A 33 -19.99 -6.79 -3.01
N ILE A 34 -20.60 -6.60 -1.82
CA ILE A 34 -19.92 -6.86 -0.54
C ILE A 34 -19.56 -8.34 -0.40
N ALA A 35 -20.48 -9.26 -0.72
CA ALA A 35 -20.20 -10.69 -0.65
C ALA A 35 -19.08 -11.13 -1.61
N TYR A 36 -18.98 -10.51 -2.79
CA TYR A 36 -17.87 -10.73 -3.71
C TYR A 36 -16.55 -10.18 -3.17
N ASP A 37 -16.55 -8.98 -2.60
CA ASP A 37 -15.36 -8.38 -1.99
C ASP A 37 -14.84 -9.23 -0.81
N ASP A 38 -15.74 -9.71 0.05
CA ASP A 38 -15.42 -10.62 1.14
C ASP A 38 -14.79 -11.92 0.62
N ALA A 39 -15.39 -12.52 -0.42
CA ALA A 39 -14.87 -13.75 -1.03
C ALA A 39 -13.49 -13.55 -1.70
N ILE A 40 -13.27 -12.40 -2.33
CA ILE A 40 -11.97 -12.02 -2.92
C ILE A 40 -10.94 -11.86 -1.81
N THR A 41 -11.26 -11.11 -0.75
CA THR A 41 -10.38 -10.86 0.39
C THR A 41 -10.02 -12.16 1.11
N GLU A 42 -10.99 -13.05 1.32
CA GLU A 42 -10.77 -14.38 1.90
C GLU A 42 -9.85 -15.23 1.01
N SER A 43 -10.07 -15.21 -0.30
CA SER A 43 -9.24 -15.95 -1.26
C SER A 43 -7.80 -15.45 -1.27
N GLN A 44 -7.59 -14.13 -1.26
CA GLN A 44 -6.27 -13.51 -1.16
C GLN A 44 -5.56 -13.90 0.14
N SER A 45 -6.26 -13.85 1.27
CA SER A 45 -5.73 -14.24 2.58
C SER A 45 -5.31 -15.71 2.63
N LYS A 46 -6.15 -16.61 2.11
CA LYS A 46 -5.83 -18.04 1.98
C LYS A 46 -4.63 -18.28 1.07
N GLN A 47 -4.54 -17.56 -0.05
CA GLN A 47 -3.40 -17.65 -0.96
C GLN A 47 -2.10 -17.20 -0.29
N LEU A 48 -2.12 -16.14 0.52
CA LEU A 48 -0.97 -15.71 1.31
C LEU A 48 -0.53 -16.81 2.29
N LEU A 49 -1.46 -17.42 3.03
CA LEU A 49 -1.15 -18.51 3.96
C LEU A 49 -0.54 -19.73 3.26
N VAL A 50 -1.09 -20.11 2.11
CA VAL A 50 -0.53 -21.20 1.31
C VAL A 50 0.86 -20.84 0.79
N ASN A 51 1.09 -19.59 0.38
CA ASN A 51 2.42 -19.13 -0.04
C ASN A 51 3.44 -19.08 1.11
N ILE A 52 3.02 -18.78 2.34
CA ILE A 52 3.87 -18.89 3.54
C ILE A 52 4.29 -20.35 3.75
N ALA A 53 3.33 -21.28 3.70
CA ALA A 53 3.63 -22.71 3.83
C ALA A 53 4.55 -23.21 2.70
N ARG A 54 4.31 -22.79 1.45
CA ARG A 54 5.19 -23.07 0.31
C ARG A 54 6.60 -22.55 0.54
N ALA A 55 6.75 -21.31 0.98
CA ALA A 55 8.04 -20.70 1.26
C ALA A 55 8.81 -21.49 2.34
N GLN A 56 8.13 -21.92 3.41
CA GLN A 56 8.73 -22.78 4.44
C GLN A 56 9.24 -24.12 3.87
N HIS A 57 8.51 -24.70 2.91
CA HIS A 57 8.88 -25.93 2.23
C HIS A 57 9.71 -25.72 0.95
N HIS A 58 10.23 -24.52 0.70
CA HIS A 58 11.02 -24.17 -0.48
C HIS A 58 10.32 -24.47 -1.81
N GLN A 59 8.98 -24.35 -1.83
CA GLN A 59 8.15 -24.52 -3.02
C GLN A 59 7.93 -23.17 -3.71
N PRO A 60 7.73 -23.15 -5.05
CA PRO A 60 7.46 -21.92 -5.78
C PRO A 60 6.19 -21.22 -5.29
N ILE A 61 6.32 -19.94 -4.95
CA ILE A 61 5.19 -19.06 -4.60
C ILE A 61 4.56 -18.48 -5.88
N HIS A 62 3.25 -18.28 -5.91
CA HIS A 62 2.56 -17.59 -7.00
C HIS A 62 1.40 -16.76 -6.47
N PHE A 63 1.10 -15.65 -7.15
CA PHE A 63 -0.01 -14.76 -6.82
C PHE A 63 -1.01 -14.74 -7.97
N THR A 64 -2.29 -14.91 -7.65
CA THR A 64 -3.41 -14.83 -8.59
C THR A 64 -4.33 -13.72 -8.12
N GLY A 65 -4.51 -12.69 -8.96
CA GLY A 65 -5.45 -11.62 -8.70
C GLY A 65 -6.78 -11.89 -9.37
N VAL A 66 -7.87 -11.42 -8.77
CA VAL A 66 -9.16 -11.25 -9.47
C VAL A 66 -9.11 -9.87 -10.11
N SER A 67 -9.15 -9.81 -11.44
CA SER A 67 -8.99 -8.55 -12.18
C SER A 67 -10.32 -7.83 -12.43
N ASN A 68 -11.41 -8.58 -12.54
CA ASN A 68 -12.76 -8.05 -12.69
C ASN A 68 -13.82 -9.09 -12.31
N VAL A 69 -14.93 -8.63 -11.73
CA VAL A 69 -16.14 -9.44 -11.49
C VAL A 69 -17.30 -8.79 -12.23
N ALA A 70 -17.84 -9.47 -13.24
CA ALA A 70 -19.01 -9.03 -13.98
C ALA A 70 -20.22 -9.92 -13.64
N ALA A 71 -21.14 -9.43 -12.82
CA ALA A 71 -22.36 -10.16 -12.47
C ALA A 71 -23.55 -9.69 -13.33
N THR A 72 -24.18 -10.61 -14.06
CA THR A 72 -25.45 -10.35 -14.75
C THR A 72 -26.59 -10.96 -13.94
N PHE A 73 -27.56 -10.14 -13.55
CA PHE A 73 -28.77 -10.56 -12.84
C PHE A 73 -29.95 -10.60 -13.82
N ASP A 74 -30.54 -11.78 -14.03
CA ASP A 74 -31.77 -11.96 -14.81
C ASP A 74 -32.95 -12.16 -13.84
N PHE A 75 -33.81 -11.15 -13.77
CA PHE A 75 -35.05 -11.19 -13.00
C PHE A 75 -36.21 -11.47 -13.97
N ARG A 76 -36.74 -12.70 -13.95
CA ARG A 76 -37.91 -13.06 -14.74
C ARG A 76 -39.14 -13.15 -13.87
N PHE A 77 -40.13 -12.34 -14.19
CA PHE A 77 -41.46 -12.44 -13.64
C PHE A 77 -42.39 -12.95 -14.74
N THR A 78 -42.98 -14.12 -14.55
CA THR A 78 -43.94 -14.70 -15.49
C THR A 78 -45.32 -14.67 -14.87
N ALA A 79 -46.25 -14.01 -15.57
CA ALA A 79 -47.67 -14.05 -15.26
C ALA A 79 -48.38 -14.68 -16.47
N GLY A 80 -49.04 -15.80 -16.23
CA GLY A 80 -49.76 -16.55 -17.25
C GLY A 80 -51.12 -16.98 -16.74
N ALA A 81 -51.90 -17.59 -17.62
CA ALA A 81 -53.23 -18.07 -17.29
C ALA A 81 -53.40 -19.45 -17.93
N THR A 82 -53.63 -20.48 -17.13
CA THR A 82 -53.78 -21.86 -17.62
C THR A 82 -55.19 -22.37 -17.36
N PRO A 83 -55.77 -23.15 -18.29
CA PRO A 83 -57.05 -23.79 -18.02
C PRO A 83 -56.88 -24.83 -16.90
N ALA A 84 -57.83 -24.90 -15.99
CA ALA A 84 -57.80 -25.87 -14.90
C ALA A 84 -57.83 -27.32 -15.45
N LEU A 85 -56.88 -28.16 -15.01
CA LEU A 85 -56.75 -29.59 -15.36
C LEU A 85 -57.83 -30.49 -14.71
N THR A 86 -59.06 -29.99 -14.59
CA THR A 86 -60.21 -30.79 -14.14
C THR A 86 -61.00 -31.22 -15.36
N GLY A 87 -61.03 -32.54 -15.62
CA GLY A 87 -61.66 -33.14 -16.80
C GLY A 87 -63.10 -32.68 -17.05
N ASP A 88 -63.42 -32.56 -18.34
CA ASP A 88 -64.64 -32.12 -19.02
C ASP A 88 -65.25 -30.77 -18.59
N ALA A 89 -65.05 -29.79 -19.47
CA ALA A 89 -65.67 -28.46 -19.53
C ALA A 89 -65.32 -27.45 -18.41
N SER A 90 -64.09 -27.46 -17.91
CA SER A 90 -63.63 -26.37 -17.03
C SER A 90 -63.33 -25.09 -17.82
N ARG A 91 -64.25 -24.10 -17.74
CA ARG A 91 -64.07 -22.72 -18.25
C ARG A 91 -63.24 -21.83 -17.31
N THR A 92 -62.67 -22.41 -16.27
CA THR A 92 -61.96 -21.68 -15.21
C THR A 92 -60.50 -21.51 -15.59
N ILE A 93 -60.10 -20.27 -15.83
CA ILE A 93 -58.70 -19.88 -16.07
C ILE A 93 -58.04 -19.63 -14.72
N LEU A 94 -56.99 -20.38 -14.42
CA LEU A 94 -56.20 -20.21 -13.21
C LEU A 94 -55.01 -19.27 -13.50
N PRO A 95 -54.82 -18.21 -12.71
CA PRO A 95 -53.62 -17.39 -12.83
C PRO A 95 -52.40 -18.19 -12.36
N VAL A 96 -51.34 -18.16 -13.15
CA VAL A 96 -50.02 -18.68 -12.80
C VAL A 96 -49.10 -17.49 -12.65
N ILE A 97 -48.57 -17.30 -11.44
CA ILE A 97 -47.56 -16.28 -11.15
C ILE A 97 -46.30 -17.01 -10.72
N GLY A 98 -45.23 -16.81 -11.47
CA GLY A 98 -43.90 -17.34 -11.18
C GLY A 98 -42.87 -16.22 -11.13
N GLY A 99 -41.92 -16.33 -10.21
CA GLY A 99 -40.74 -15.47 -10.18
C GLY A 99 -39.49 -16.35 -10.18
N SER A 100 -38.52 -16.02 -11.02
CA SER A 100 -37.19 -16.62 -10.95
C SER A 100 -36.13 -15.53 -10.95
N VAL A 101 -35.14 -15.68 -10.07
CA VAL A 101 -33.93 -14.86 -10.02
C VAL A 101 -32.78 -15.77 -10.42
N ALA A 102 -32.05 -15.39 -11.47
CA ALA A 102 -30.83 -16.09 -11.89
C ALA A 102 -29.66 -15.12 -11.89
N GLU A 103 -28.54 -15.55 -11.32
CA GLU A 103 -27.29 -14.80 -11.28
C GLU A 103 -26.22 -15.59 -12.03
N ASN A 104 -25.56 -14.95 -13.02
CA ASN A 104 -24.47 -15.56 -13.78
C ASN A 104 -23.23 -14.65 -13.68
N PRO A 105 -22.40 -14.79 -12.64
CA PRO A 105 -21.19 -14.01 -12.50
C PRO A 105 -20.08 -14.57 -13.38
N THR A 106 -19.43 -13.70 -14.16
CA THR A 106 -18.19 -14.00 -14.87
C THR A 106 -17.04 -13.43 -14.07
N ILE A 107 -16.20 -14.31 -13.51
CA ILE A 107 -15.01 -13.92 -12.73
C ILE A 107 -13.79 -14.00 -13.65
N SER A 108 -13.12 -12.87 -13.86
CA SER A 108 -11.87 -12.81 -14.60
C SER A 108 -10.70 -12.96 -13.63
N ILE A 109 -9.96 -14.06 -13.74
CA ILE A 109 -8.78 -14.35 -12.93
C ILE A 109 -7.54 -14.06 -13.78
N ALA A 110 -6.69 -13.16 -13.29
CA ALA A 110 -5.43 -12.81 -13.94
C ALA A 110 -4.27 -13.29 -13.05
N PRO A 111 -3.55 -14.37 -13.42
CA PRO A 111 -2.37 -14.79 -12.69
C PRO A 111 -1.22 -13.78 -12.90
N ILE A 112 -0.49 -13.48 -11.84
CA ILE A 112 0.75 -12.70 -11.94
C ILE A 112 1.85 -13.71 -12.27
N GLU A 113 2.17 -13.86 -13.55
CA GLU A 113 3.09 -14.87 -14.08
C GLU A 113 4.25 -14.26 -14.87
N GLY A 114 5.30 -15.06 -15.09
CA GLY A 114 6.40 -14.74 -16.00
C GLY A 114 7.34 -13.64 -15.51
N GLU A 115 7.70 -12.73 -16.42
CA GLU A 115 8.71 -11.69 -16.20
C GLU A 115 8.28 -10.67 -15.14
N GLU A 116 7.02 -10.27 -15.11
CA GLU A 116 6.51 -9.26 -14.16
C GLU A 116 6.61 -9.77 -12.70
N PHE A 117 6.27 -11.04 -12.47
CA PHE A 117 6.45 -11.66 -11.16
C PHE A 117 7.92 -11.70 -10.76
N THR A 118 8.78 -12.15 -11.67
CA THR A 118 10.22 -12.27 -11.43
C THR A 118 10.85 -10.92 -11.15
N GLN A 119 10.49 -9.90 -11.93
CA GLN A 119 10.95 -8.53 -11.73
C GLN A 119 10.53 -8.01 -10.37
N ARG A 120 9.26 -8.17 -9.96
CA ARG A 120 8.78 -7.74 -8.64
C ARG A 120 9.47 -8.47 -7.49
N LEU A 121 9.79 -9.76 -7.66
CA LEU A 121 10.48 -10.57 -6.66
C LEU A 121 11.96 -10.20 -6.52
N LEU A 122 12.63 -9.90 -7.63
CA LEU A 122 14.07 -9.59 -7.66
C LEU A 122 14.40 -8.11 -7.49
N THR A 123 13.40 -7.23 -7.61
CA THR A 123 13.61 -5.79 -7.41
C THR A 123 13.92 -5.54 -5.94
N PRO A 124 15.11 -5.01 -5.60
CA PRO A 124 15.43 -4.70 -4.23
C PRO A 124 14.48 -3.64 -3.68
N PHE A 125 14.24 -3.72 -2.38
CA PHE A 125 13.41 -2.72 -1.73
C PHE A 125 14.12 -1.36 -1.73
N GLN A 126 13.38 -0.32 -2.08
CA GLN A 126 13.90 1.05 -2.14
C GLN A 126 13.72 1.72 -0.78
N GLU A 127 14.79 2.28 -0.23
CA GLU A 127 14.79 3.03 1.03
C GLU A 127 13.64 4.04 1.13
N ALA A 128 13.40 4.82 0.06
CA ALA A 128 12.32 5.81 0.01
C ALA A 128 10.93 5.23 0.33
N LYS A 129 10.67 3.96 0.00
CA LYS A 129 9.41 3.29 0.34
C LYS A 129 9.31 2.98 1.84
N LEU A 130 10.42 2.64 2.50
CA LEU A 130 10.45 2.41 3.96
C LEU A 130 10.15 3.73 4.66
N THR A 131 10.83 4.79 4.25
CA THR A 131 10.64 6.15 4.78
C THR A 131 9.21 6.62 4.60
N LEU A 132 8.59 6.34 3.44
CA LEU A 132 7.18 6.66 3.20
C LEU A 132 6.24 5.93 4.16
N LEU A 133 6.42 4.62 4.37
CA LEU A 133 5.59 3.81 5.26
C LEU A 133 5.73 4.26 6.72
N LEU A 134 6.96 4.60 7.15
CA LEU A 134 7.21 5.17 8.48
C LEU A 134 6.53 6.52 8.67
N ARG A 135 6.57 7.40 7.66
CA ARG A 135 5.85 8.70 7.68
C ARG A 135 4.33 8.56 7.68
N GLN A 136 3.80 7.47 7.15
CA GLN A 136 2.38 7.12 7.23
C GLN A 136 1.97 6.56 8.61
N GLY A 137 2.92 6.41 9.54
CA GLY A 137 2.66 5.92 10.88
C GLY A 137 2.57 4.39 10.98
N ILE A 138 3.07 3.65 9.98
CA ILE A 138 3.18 2.20 10.11
C ILE A 138 4.26 1.88 11.14
N ASP A 139 3.98 0.91 12.01
CA ASP A 139 4.88 0.44 13.06
C ASP A 139 6.21 -0.03 12.48
N ILE A 140 7.30 0.58 12.95
CA ILE A 140 8.67 0.24 12.58
C ILE A 140 9.03 -1.20 12.97
N ASP A 141 8.44 -1.75 14.05
CA ASP A 141 8.65 -3.15 14.43
C ASP A 141 8.09 -4.10 13.38
N LEU A 142 6.94 -3.79 12.79
CA LEU A 142 6.41 -4.57 11.68
C LEU A 142 7.32 -4.46 10.44
N LEU A 143 7.67 -3.23 10.05
CA LEU A 143 8.45 -2.98 8.84
C LEU A 143 9.83 -3.64 8.90
N LEU A 144 10.59 -3.44 9.97
CA LEU A 144 11.93 -4.02 10.10
C LEU A 144 11.89 -5.54 10.20
N ARG A 145 10.87 -6.13 10.85
CA ARG A 145 10.72 -7.61 10.87
C ARG A 145 10.40 -8.21 9.51
N LEU A 146 9.72 -7.46 8.64
CA LEU A 146 9.39 -7.91 7.30
C LEU A 146 10.51 -7.65 6.30
N MET A 147 11.27 -6.56 6.47
CA MET A 147 12.13 -6.01 5.43
C MET A 147 13.62 -6.10 5.76
N ALA A 148 13.99 -5.97 7.04
CA ALA A 148 15.40 -5.99 7.43
C ALA A 148 15.92 -7.42 7.53
N LYS A 149 17.04 -7.69 6.86
CA LYS A 149 17.75 -8.98 6.94
C LYS A 149 18.54 -9.10 8.25
N GLU A 150 19.17 -8.02 8.67
CA GLU A 150 20.00 -7.95 9.86
C GLU A 150 20.13 -6.49 10.32
N VAL A 151 20.42 -6.31 11.62
CA VAL A 151 20.84 -5.03 12.19
C VAL A 151 22.34 -5.12 12.43
N ARG A 152 23.08 -4.10 12.00
CA ARG A 152 24.51 -3.97 12.27
C ARG A 152 24.71 -2.88 13.31
N MET A 153 25.45 -3.20 14.36
CA MET A 153 25.83 -2.23 15.39
C MET A 153 27.34 -2.14 15.47
N SER A 154 27.85 -0.92 15.49
CA SER A 154 29.27 -0.65 15.73
C SER A 154 29.61 -0.93 17.19
N HIS A 155 30.62 -1.76 17.42
CA HIS A 155 31.13 -2.11 18.75
C HIS A 155 32.65 -2.09 18.74
N GLY A 156 33.26 -1.06 19.33
CA GLY A 156 34.70 -0.84 19.28
C GLY A 156 35.17 -0.63 17.83
N ASP A 157 36.21 -1.37 17.42
CA ASP A 157 36.82 -1.26 16.09
C ASP A 157 36.09 -2.08 14.99
N GLY A 158 34.94 -2.71 15.30
CA GLY A 158 34.22 -3.57 14.37
C GLY A 158 32.70 -3.38 14.40
N ALA A 159 32.02 -3.96 13.42
CA ALA A 159 30.56 -4.04 13.38
C ALA A 159 30.10 -5.48 13.65
N VAL A 160 29.10 -5.64 14.51
CA VAL A 160 28.46 -6.93 14.79
C VAL A 160 27.08 -6.95 14.13
N ALA A 161 26.82 -8.00 13.35
CA ALA A 161 25.55 -8.19 12.66
C ALA A 161 24.63 -9.16 13.43
N TYR A 162 23.41 -8.72 13.72
CA TYR A 162 22.35 -9.48 14.37
C TYR A 162 21.23 -9.76 13.36
N ARG A 163 21.06 -11.04 12.98
CA ARG A 163 20.17 -11.43 11.89
C ARG A 163 18.71 -11.51 12.32
N ASN A 164 17.81 -11.09 11.44
CA ASN A 164 16.37 -11.35 11.53
C ASN A 164 16.07 -12.82 11.16
N ASN A 165 16.58 -13.75 11.97
CA ASN A 165 16.42 -15.18 11.74
C ASN A 165 16.07 -15.89 13.06
N PRO A 166 14.80 -16.30 13.25
CA PRO A 166 14.37 -17.00 14.47
C PRO A 166 15.14 -18.29 14.79
N SER A 167 15.81 -18.90 13.80
CA SER A 167 16.65 -20.08 14.02
C SER A 167 17.95 -19.76 14.77
N ASP A 168 18.45 -18.53 14.66
CA ASP A 168 19.57 -18.00 15.44
C ASP A 168 19.03 -17.27 16.67
N LYS A 169 18.77 -18.02 17.75
CA LYS A 169 18.12 -17.47 18.96
C LYS A 169 18.85 -16.26 19.54
N THR A 170 20.18 -16.34 19.68
CA THR A 170 20.99 -15.30 20.30
C THR A 170 21.02 -14.04 19.44
N GLY A 171 21.26 -14.20 18.12
CA GLY A 171 21.25 -13.07 17.19
C GLY A 171 19.88 -12.43 17.07
N TYR A 172 18.83 -13.25 16.98
CA TYR A 172 17.46 -12.80 16.84
C TYR A 172 16.94 -12.07 18.07
N GLU A 173 17.32 -12.49 19.28
CA GLU A 173 16.94 -11.79 20.50
C GLU A 173 17.45 -10.34 20.50
N THR A 174 18.72 -10.13 20.16
CA THR A 174 19.29 -8.78 20.06
C THR A 174 18.63 -7.97 18.94
N PHE A 175 18.41 -8.58 17.76
CA PHE A 175 17.66 -7.95 16.68
C PHE A 175 16.28 -7.48 17.16
N ARG A 176 15.51 -8.34 17.84
CA ARG A 176 14.20 -8.00 18.38
C ARG A 176 14.26 -6.91 19.43
N ARG A 177 15.26 -6.92 20.32
CA ARG A 177 15.45 -5.85 21.31
C ARG A 177 15.66 -4.49 20.64
N VAL A 178 16.52 -4.41 19.61
CA VAL A 178 16.76 -3.16 18.87
C VAL A 178 15.48 -2.68 18.17
N VAL A 179 14.77 -3.58 17.49
CA VAL A 179 13.56 -3.22 16.77
C VAL A 179 12.44 -2.76 17.71
N LEU A 180 12.23 -3.46 18.84
CA LEU A 180 11.28 -3.04 19.87
C LEU A 180 11.67 -1.70 20.50
N HIS A 181 12.98 -1.43 20.61
CA HIS A 181 13.47 -0.16 21.09
C HIS A 181 13.10 0.99 20.16
N LEU A 182 13.31 0.84 18.85
CA LEU A 182 12.91 1.82 17.85
C LEU A 182 11.38 2.03 17.82
N SER A 183 10.61 0.95 17.98
CA SER A 183 9.14 1.03 18.08
C SER A 183 8.70 1.82 19.31
N ALA A 184 9.34 1.62 20.47
CA ALA A 184 9.05 2.44 21.65
C ALA A 184 9.34 3.94 21.43
N ILE A 185 10.38 4.28 20.65
CA ILE A 185 10.69 5.67 20.27
C ILE A 185 9.62 6.24 19.33
N GLN A 186 9.14 5.42 18.38
CA GLN A 186 8.06 5.78 17.46
C GLN A 186 6.75 6.04 18.20
N ASP A 187 6.38 5.17 19.15
CA ASP A 187 5.16 5.30 19.96
C ASP A 187 5.12 6.61 20.76
N HIS A 188 6.28 7.20 21.05
CA HIS A 188 6.42 8.49 21.72
C HIS A 188 6.57 9.67 20.75
N ASN A 189 6.30 9.47 19.45
CA ASN A 189 6.45 10.47 18.38
C ASN A 189 7.85 11.12 18.35
N SER A 190 8.87 10.38 18.78
CA SER A 190 10.25 10.86 18.87
C SER A 190 11.15 10.19 17.83
N LEU A 191 10.59 9.37 16.94
CA LEU A 191 11.32 8.71 15.87
C LEU A 191 11.25 9.55 14.58
N TYR A 192 12.40 9.99 14.10
CA TYR A 192 12.54 10.73 12.86
C TYR A 192 13.16 9.82 11.80
N ALA A 193 12.50 9.67 10.66
CA ALA A 193 13.01 8.93 9.50
C ALA A 193 13.03 9.88 8.29
N GLU A 194 14.17 10.55 8.10
CA GLU A 194 14.32 11.61 7.10
C GLU A 194 15.64 11.49 6.33
N PRO A 195 15.65 11.86 5.03
CA PRO A 195 16.90 11.97 4.29
C PRO A 195 17.76 13.10 4.87
N ILE A 196 19.06 12.83 5.08
CA ILE A 196 19.99 13.88 5.50
C ILE A 196 20.31 14.75 4.29
N ASN A 197 19.78 15.97 4.26
CA ASN A 197 20.14 16.94 3.23
C ASN A 197 21.46 17.63 3.59
N VAL A 198 22.45 17.49 2.69
CA VAL A 198 23.76 18.13 2.83
C VAL A 198 23.98 19.13 1.70
N GLU A 199 24.42 20.32 2.07
CA GLU A 199 24.87 21.34 1.12
C GLU A 199 26.31 21.03 0.70
N ARG A 200 26.50 20.67 -0.57
CA ARG A 200 27.85 20.59 -1.15
C ARG A 200 28.19 21.93 -1.78
N SER A 201 29.42 22.40 -1.53
CA SER A 201 29.92 23.69 -2.02
C SER A 201 31.24 23.51 -2.74
N TRP A 202 31.34 24.05 -3.95
CA TRP A 202 32.56 24.08 -4.75
C TRP A 202 32.94 25.51 -5.07
N THR A 203 34.25 25.78 -5.15
CA THR A 203 34.77 27.07 -5.59
C THR A 203 35.58 26.86 -6.85
N ILE A 204 35.23 27.58 -7.92
CA ILE A 204 35.89 27.49 -9.22
C ILE A 204 36.35 28.87 -9.72
N PRO A 205 37.47 28.97 -10.43
CA PRO A 205 37.91 30.23 -11.04
C PRO A 205 36.91 30.71 -12.09
N ALA A 206 36.49 31.97 -12.04
CA ALA A 206 35.50 32.51 -12.97
C ALA A 206 35.99 32.54 -14.42
N GLU A 207 37.29 32.69 -14.63
CA GLU A 207 37.93 32.65 -15.96
C GLU A 207 37.85 31.29 -16.65
N SER A 208 37.63 30.22 -15.87
CA SER A 208 37.50 28.86 -16.41
C SER A 208 36.08 28.53 -16.90
N VAL A 209 35.12 29.44 -16.72
CA VAL A 209 33.70 29.23 -17.01
C VAL A 209 33.31 30.05 -18.25
N THR A 210 32.89 29.38 -19.31
CA THR A 210 32.32 30.06 -20.50
C THR A 210 30.91 30.57 -20.22
N ALA A 211 30.38 31.44 -21.09
CA ALA A 211 29.00 31.94 -20.95
C ALA A 211 27.96 30.79 -20.99
N GLU A 212 28.18 29.80 -21.86
CA GLU A 212 27.34 28.60 -21.95
C GLU A 212 27.49 27.73 -20.69
N GLY A 213 28.72 27.58 -20.18
CA GLY A 213 29.00 26.84 -18.96
C GLY A 213 28.34 27.48 -17.73
N PHE A 214 28.36 28.82 -17.64
CA PHE A 214 27.69 29.55 -16.56
C PHE A 214 26.18 29.29 -16.57
N LYS A 215 25.55 29.38 -17.75
CA LYS A 215 24.11 29.09 -17.90
C LYS A 215 23.76 27.65 -17.49
N ALA A 216 24.62 26.67 -17.81
CA ALA A 216 24.42 25.29 -17.39
C ALA A 216 24.56 25.14 -15.86
N LEU A 217 25.51 25.84 -15.23
CA LEU A 217 25.68 25.81 -13.78
C LEU A 217 24.49 26.42 -13.04
N GLU A 218 23.91 27.52 -13.53
CA GLU A 218 22.72 28.13 -12.92
C GLU A 218 21.47 27.24 -12.97
N GLN A 219 21.41 26.24 -13.86
CA GLN A 219 20.30 25.29 -13.92
C GLN A 219 20.33 24.25 -12.79
N GLU A 220 21.52 23.90 -12.30
CA GLU A 220 21.70 22.82 -11.33
C GLU A 220 22.21 23.28 -9.95
N TYR A 221 22.81 24.46 -9.86
CA TYR A 221 23.48 24.97 -8.67
C TYR A 221 23.01 26.38 -8.34
N GLN A 222 23.01 26.71 -7.04
CA GLN A 222 23.01 28.10 -6.62
C GLN A 222 24.41 28.67 -6.83
N VAL A 223 24.53 29.63 -7.74
CA VAL A 223 25.81 30.25 -8.12
C VAL A 223 25.96 31.60 -7.43
N SER A 224 27.12 31.85 -6.84
CA SER A 224 27.48 33.15 -6.24
C SER A 224 28.84 33.61 -6.76
N TYR A 225 28.94 34.84 -7.23
CA TYR A 225 30.20 35.41 -7.73
C TYR A 225 30.93 36.22 -6.66
N HIS A 226 32.22 35.93 -6.48
CA HIS A 226 33.10 36.64 -5.55
C HIS A 226 34.08 37.51 -6.35
N ALA A 227 33.76 38.80 -6.48
CA ALA A 227 34.53 39.74 -7.32
C ALA A 227 35.97 39.97 -6.86
N LYS A 228 36.26 39.88 -5.55
CA LYS A 228 37.62 40.06 -5.00
C LYS A 228 38.57 38.96 -5.47
N ASP A 229 38.09 37.72 -5.42
CA ASP A 229 38.90 36.53 -5.70
C ASP A 229 38.72 36.03 -7.14
N LYS A 230 37.79 36.65 -7.90
CA LYS A 230 37.38 36.26 -9.25
C LYS A 230 36.97 34.78 -9.32
N THR A 231 36.20 34.32 -8.33
CA THR A 231 35.71 32.94 -8.24
C THR A 231 34.19 32.88 -8.25
N PHE A 232 33.65 31.74 -8.69
CA PHE A 232 32.28 31.36 -8.45
C PHE A 232 32.23 30.33 -7.32
N THR A 233 31.28 30.49 -6.40
CA THR A 233 30.89 29.47 -5.45
C THR A 233 29.60 28.83 -5.93
N LEU A 234 29.64 27.51 -6.10
CA LEU A 234 28.52 26.68 -6.50
C LEU A 234 28.00 25.93 -5.28
N ARG A 235 26.70 26.03 -4.98
CA ARG A 235 26.06 25.27 -3.91
C ARG A 235 24.96 24.38 -4.47
N LYS A 236 24.93 23.11 -4.05
CA LYS A 236 23.87 22.16 -4.38
C LYS A 236 23.43 21.45 -3.12
N GLN A 237 22.13 21.40 -2.88
CA GLN A 237 21.55 20.50 -1.89
C GLN A 237 21.53 19.11 -2.50
N VAL A 238 22.18 18.16 -1.84
CA VAL A 238 22.18 16.77 -2.23
C VAL A 238 21.37 16.02 -1.17
N GLU A 239 20.33 15.32 -1.63
CA GLU A 239 19.55 14.43 -0.78
C GLU A 239 20.41 13.22 -0.46
N GLY A 240 20.68 13.03 0.83
CA GLY A 240 21.39 11.87 1.35
C GLY A 240 20.47 10.67 1.56
N GLY A 241 21.05 9.57 2.04
CA GLY A 241 20.24 8.43 2.49
C GLY A 241 19.38 8.81 3.70
N THR A 242 18.34 8.04 3.94
CA THR A 242 17.47 8.15 5.12
C THR A 242 18.25 7.78 6.37
N LEU A 243 18.10 8.61 7.40
CA LEU A 243 18.61 8.34 8.73
C LEU A 243 17.42 8.22 9.70
N ILE A 244 17.45 7.15 10.49
CA ILE A 244 16.50 6.95 11.60
C ILE A 244 17.13 7.50 12.88
N THR A 245 16.49 8.47 13.51
CA THR A 245 17.03 9.17 14.70
C THR A 245 15.98 9.31 15.79
N ASN A 246 16.42 9.51 17.03
CA ASN A 246 15.56 9.88 18.15
C ASN A 246 15.51 11.40 18.41
N TYR A 247 16.01 12.20 17.47
CA TYR A 247 16.12 13.66 17.54
C TYR A 247 15.86 14.26 16.16
N ASP A 248 15.49 15.54 16.09
CA ASP A 248 15.26 16.21 14.81
C ASP A 248 16.61 16.46 14.09
N PRO A 249 16.87 15.82 12.93
CA PRO A 249 18.14 15.96 12.21
C PRO A 249 18.36 17.38 11.66
N ASN A 250 17.32 18.21 11.57
CA ASN A 250 17.44 19.60 11.12
C ASN A 250 18.09 20.51 12.16
N LEU A 251 18.16 20.07 13.43
CA LEU A 251 18.83 20.79 14.51
C LEU A 251 20.35 20.56 14.53
N LEU A 252 20.85 19.59 13.76
CA LEU A 252 22.28 19.29 13.67
C LEU A 252 23.08 20.39 12.96
N SER A 253 24.31 20.58 13.42
CA SER A 253 25.28 21.44 12.74
C SER A 253 25.60 20.93 11.32
N ARG A 254 26.09 21.82 10.46
CA ARG A 254 26.48 21.44 9.08
C ARG A 254 27.56 20.35 9.07
N ASP A 255 28.53 20.44 9.98
CA ASP A 255 29.64 19.50 10.08
C ASP A 255 29.17 18.12 10.56
N GLU A 256 28.24 18.07 11.53
CA GLU A 256 27.65 16.81 11.98
C GLU A 256 26.81 16.14 10.89
N ARG A 257 25.99 16.90 10.16
CA ARG A 257 25.23 16.36 9.01
C ARG A 257 26.15 15.81 7.94
N ALA A 258 27.25 16.51 7.64
CA ALA A 258 28.24 16.05 6.68
C ALA A 258 28.93 14.75 7.15
N ARG A 259 29.24 14.62 8.45
CA ARG A 259 29.81 13.39 9.03
C ARG A 259 28.86 12.21 8.92
N LEU A 260 27.61 12.37 9.37
CA LEU A 260 26.60 11.31 9.32
C LEU A 260 26.29 10.89 7.89
N GLN A 261 26.23 11.85 6.96
CA GLN A 261 26.06 11.54 5.55
C GLN A 261 27.24 10.75 4.99
N HIS A 262 28.48 11.11 5.37
CA HIS A 262 29.65 10.36 4.96
C HIS A 262 29.65 8.92 5.50
N GLU A 263 29.27 8.73 6.76
CA GLU A 263 29.10 7.40 7.37
C GLU A 263 28.01 6.60 6.64
N ASN A 264 26.89 7.23 6.27
CA ASN A 264 25.80 6.61 5.52
C ASN A 264 26.23 6.22 4.09
N GLU A 265 27.00 7.08 3.41
CA GLU A 265 27.55 6.81 2.07
C GLU A 265 28.56 5.66 2.04
N GLN A 266 29.17 5.30 3.17
CA GLN A 266 30.04 4.12 3.28
C GLN A 266 29.26 2.80 3.42
N GLY A 267 27.96 2.86 3.69
CA GLY A 267 27.07 1.71 3.79
C GLY A 267 26.79 1.03 2.44
N LEU A 268 26.04 -0.08 2.47
CA LEU A 268 25.57 -0.71 1.23
C LEU A 268 24.39 0.09 0.64
N PRO A 269 24.14 0.04 -0.68
CA PRO A 269 23.10 0.83 -1.36
C PRO A 269 21.64 0.66 -0.87
N HIS A 270 21.37 -0.30 0.03
CA HIS A 270 20.05 -0.61 0.58
C HIS A 270 20.06 -0.69 2.12
N ASP A 271 21.16 -0.28 2.74
CA ASP A 271 21.23 -0.16 4.19
C ASP A 271 20.51 1.12 4.61
N VAL A 272 19.84 1.07 5.76
CA VAL A 272 19.24 2.26 6.39
C VAL A 272 19.94 2.45 7.72
N THR A 273 20.56 3.62 7.87
CA THR A 273 21.36 3.95 9.04
C THR A 273 20.46 4.48 10.15
N PHE A 274 20.82 4.17 11.40
CA PHE A 274 20.17 4.75 12.57
C PHE A 274 21.20 5.35 13.52
N ASP A 275 20.85 6.48 14.13
CA ASP A 275 21.66 7.18 15.14
C ASP A 275 20.76 7.56 16.33
N ILE A 276 20.92 6.86 17.45
CA ILE A 276 20.14 7.04 18.68
C ILE A 276 21.08 7.62 19.74
N ARG A 277 20.77 8.84 20.22
CA ARG A 277 21.70 9.67 21.01
C ARG A 277 21.26 9.97 22.44
N PRO A 278 22.17 9.83 23.43
CA PRO A 278 21.92 10.15 24.83
C PRO A 278 21.28 11.52 25.02
N GLY A 279 20.19 11.60 25.78
CA GLY A 279 19.48 12.84 26.10
C GLY A 279 18.18 13.04 25.31
N HIS A 280 17.83 12.08 24.46
CA HIS A 280 16.56 12.03 23.76
C HIS A 280 15.74 10.81 24.22
N TYR A 281 14.47 10.74 23.83
CA TYR A 281 13.66 9.59 24.22
C TYR A 281 14.25 8.29 23.62
N GLY A 282 14.34 7.24 24.42
CA GLY A 282 14.96 5.96 24.05
C GLY A 282 16.45 5.87 24.37
N GLY A 283 17.16 6.98 24.56
CA GLY A 283 18.57 6.92 24.88
C GLY A 283 19.18 8.11 24.25
#